data_AF-A0A847AWR9-F1
#
_entry.id   AF-A0A847AWR9-F1
#
_cell.length_a   1.000
_cell.length_b   1.000
_cell.length_c   1.000
_cell.angle_alpha   90.00
_cell.angle_beta   90.00
_cell.angle_gamma   90.00
#
_symmetry.space_group_name_H-M   'P 1'
#
loop_
_entity.id
_entity.type
_entity.pdbx_description
1 polymer ?
#
loop_
_entity_poly.entity_id
_entity_poly.type
_entity_poly.pdbx_seq_one_letter_code
_entity_poly.pdbx_strand_id
1 'polypeptide(L)'
;LLIITIVGCAENQNDNNGGNTDKTAESEDEPYGKLTANGQIVKMDDEGFHIQSGGNVDVYNVDTGRSSNFFIGEYVALTPMDGDLYDVALDEEYDYSGIRADLFDEASKINVKVAEISRDETGTMRIYGLAADNKEYDIVANAVTVTNFARSSLKANDEIVVYPENVSGDIPAVVEAKAILSKAD
;
A
#
# COMPACT_ATOMS: atom_id res chain seq x y z
N LEU A 1 -32.14 -23.42 49.25
CA LEU A 1 -30.83 -22.90 49.72
C LEU A 1 -29.80 -23.97 49.38
N LEU A 2 -28.98 -23.73 48.35
CA LEU A 2 -28.00 -24.68 47.84
C LEU A 2 -26.73 -24.58 48.70
N ILE A 3 -26.30 -25.69 49.30
CA ILE A 3 -25.07 -25.79 50.11
C ILE A 3 -24.00 -26.40 49.21
N ILE A 4 -22.90 -25.68 48.97
CA ILE A 4 -21.68 -26.22 48.35
C ILE A 4 -20.58 -26.15 49.42
N THR A 5 -20.14 -27.33 49.85
CA THR A 5 -19.05 -27.52 50.80
C THR A 5 -17.70 -27.55 50.07
N ILE A 6 -16.79 -26.69 50.51
CA ILE A 6 -15.36 -26.68 50.17
C ILE A 6 -14.63 -27.76 50.98
N VAL A 7 -13.86 -28.59 50.29
CA VAL A 7 -12.77 -29.43 50.82
C VAL A 7 -11.64 -29.25 49.80
N GLY A 8 -10.53 -28.60 50.14
CA GLY A 8 -9.39 -29.22 50.83
C GLY A 8 -8.58 -30.02 49.79
N CYS A 9 -7.30 -29.76 49.53
CA CYS A 9 -6.23 -29.76 50.52
C CYS A 9 -5.09 -28.82 50.13
N ALA A 10 -4.50 -28.18 51.14
CA ALA A 10 -3.11 -27.74 51.11
C ALA A 10 -2.33 -28.62 52.08
N GLU A 11 -1.17 -29.12 51.68
CA GLU A 11 -0.12 -29.51 52.62
C GLU A 11 1.26 -29.19 52.03
N ASN A 12 2.03 -28.47 52.83
CA ASN A 12 3.35 -27.91 52.56
C ASN A 12 4.44 -28.98 52.66
N GLN A 13 5.51 -28.84 51.87
CA GLN A 13 6.85 -29.02 52.41
C GLN A 13 7.85 -28.06 51.74
N ASN A 14 8.64 -27.45 52.63
CA ASN A 14 9.53 -26.32 52.45
C ASN A 14 10.97 -26.85 52.36
N ASP A 15 11.76 -26.39 51.39
CA ASP A 15 13.22 -26.43 51.47
C ASP A 15 13.80 -25.12 50.93
N ASN A 16 14.69 -24.55 51.74
CA ASN A 16 15.23 -23.20 51.65
C ASN A 16 16.29 -23.05 50.55
N ASN A 17 16.37 -21.84 49.99
CA ASN A 17 17.53 -20.92 50.05
C ASN A 17 17.91 -20.32 48.68
N GLY A 18 18.04 -18.99 48.65
CA GLY A 18 18.69 -18.23 47.57
C GLY A 18 17.75 -17.26 46.85
N GLY A 19 17.65 -16.03 47.36
CA GLY A 19 16.94 -14.96 46.68
C GLY A 19 17.68 -14.46 45.43
N ASN A 20 16.92 -14.04 44.43
CA ASN A 20 17.17 -12.79 43.71
C ASN A 20 15.90 -12.39 42.95
N THR A 21 15.60 -11.10 42.95
CA THR A 21 14.64 -10.46 42.04
C THR A 21 15.01 -10.79 40.59
N ASP A 22 14.04 -11.14 39.75
CA ASP A 22 13.85 -10.42 38.50
C ASP A 22 12.50 -10.75 37.84
N LYS A 23 11.78 -9.68 37.54
CA LYS A 23 10.74 -9.64 36.53
C LYS A 23 11.45 -9.67 35.19
N THR A 24 11.24 -10.73 34.41
CA THR A 24 11.26 -10.60 32.97
C THR A 24 10.25 -11.58 32.43
N ALA A 25 9.07 -11.08 32.07
CA ALA A 25 8.24 -11.76 31.10
C ALA A 25 9.07 -11.77 29.82
N GLU A 26 9.51 -12.96 29.42
CA GLU A 26 10.12 -13.17 28.11
C GLU A 26 9.07 -12.73 27.09
N SER A 27 9.31 -11.58 26.44
CA SER A 27 8.61 -11.25 25.21
C SER A 27 9.04 -12.30 24.20
N GLU A 28 8.09 -13.13 23.79
CA GLU A 28 8.28 -13.97 22.63
C GLU A 28 8.50 -13.03 21.44
N ASP A 29 9.75 -12.91 21.00
CA ASP A 29 10.10 -12.21 19.77
C ASP A 29 9.32 -12.90 18.63
N GLU A 30 8.27 -12.23 18.14
CA GLU A 30 7.55 -12.64 16.94
C GLU A 30 8.58 -12.85 15.82
N PRO A 31 8.58 -14.01 15.13
CA PRO A 31 9.61 -14.30 14.16
C PRO A 31 9.54 -13.29 13.00
N TYR A 32 10.62 -12.50 12.86
CA TYR A 32 10.89 -11.66 11.70
C TYR A 32 10.52 -12.39 10.40
N GLY A 33 9.62 -11.80 9.60
CA GLY A 33 9.29 -12.29 8.26
C GLY A 33 7.92 -12.97 8.10
N LYS A 34 7.03 -12.96 9.09
CA LYS A 34 5.63 -13.36 8.88
C LYS A 34 4.82 -12.18 8.36
N LEU A 35 4.31 -12.30 7.13
CA LEU A 35 3.42 -11.31 6.52
C LEU A 35 2.15 -11.15 7.37
N THR A 36 1.87 -9.93 7.82
CA THR A 36 0.75 -9.67 8.75
C THR A 36 -0.45 -9.05 8.06
N ALA A 37 -0.26 -8.37 6.93
CA ALA A 37 -1.33 -7.74 6.18
C ALA A 37 -0.95 -7.53 4.71
N ASN A 38 -1.95 -7.54 3.83
CA ASN A 38 -1.84 -7.12 2.45
C ASN A 38 -3.09 -6.35 2.02
N GLY A 39 -2.95 -5.37 1.13
CA GLY A 39 -4.07 -4.54 0.71
C GLY A 39 -3.67 -3.35 -0.15
N GLN A 40 -4.64 -2.51 -0.47
CA GLN A 40 -4.43 -1.31 -1.28
C GLN A 40 -4.10 -0.11 -0.40
N ILE A 41 -3.08 0.68 -0.75
CA ILE A 41 -2.84 1.97 -0.11
C ILE A 41 -3.93 2.95 -0.54
N VAL A 42 -4.80 3.36 0.39
CA VAL A 42 -5.90 4.30 0.08
C VAL A 42 -5.62 5.72 0.55
N LYS A 43 -4.67 5.90 1.48
CA LYS A 43 -4.21 7.20 1.97
C LYS A 43 -2.79 7.08 2.53
N MET A 44 -2.03 8.17 2.41
CA MET A 44 -0.73 8.36 3.05
C MET A 44 -0.77 9.67 3.84
N ASP A 45 -0.33 9.64 5.09
CA ASP A 45 -0.16 10.84 5.92
C ASP A 45 0.90 10.61 7.01
N ASP A 46 1.01 11.56 7.94
CA ASP A 46 1.99 11.54 9.03
C ASP A 46 1.79 10.35 10.00
N GLU A 47 0.62 9.70 10.00
CA GLU A 47 0.36 8.49 10.81
C GLU A 47 0.83 7.21 10.10
N GLY A 48 1.08 7.28 8.79
CA GLY A 48 1.62 6.19 7.97
C GLY A 48 0.73 5.86 6.77
N PHE A 49 0.69 4.59 6.41
CA PHE A 49 -0.11 4.11 5.28
C PHE A 49 -1.45 3.57 5.78
N HIS A 50 -2.53 4.04 5.15
CA HIS A 50 -3.87 3.53 5.38
C HIS A 50 -4.11 2.44 4.34
N ILE A 51 -4.17 1.19 4.80
CA ILE A 51 -4.27 0.02 3.93
C ILE A 51 -5.69 -0.52 3.99
N GLN A 52 -6.32 -0.61 2.83
CA GLN A 52 -7.61 -1.25 2.67
C GLN A 52 -7.43 -2.75 2.38
N SER A 53 -7.97 -3.58 3.27
CA SER A 53 -8.00 -5.04 3.14
C SER A 53 -9.46 -5.51 3.27
N GLY A 54 -10.05 -5.91 2.14
CA GLY A 54 -11.48 -6.22 2.09
C GLY A 54 -12.34 -4.98 2.40
N GLY A 55 -13.14 -5.07 3.47
CA GLY A 55 -14.07 -4.00 3.89
C GLY A 55 -13.53 -3.06 4.98
N ASN A 56 -12.31 -3.28 5.46
CA ASN A 56 -11.70 -2.50 6.54
C ASN A 56 -10.52 -1.67 6.02
N VAL A 57 -10.23 -0.58 6.73
CA VAL A 57 -9.03 0.24 6.52
C VAL A 57 -8.30 0.32 7.85
N ASP A 58 -7.06 -0.15 7.87
CA ASP A 58 -6.17 -0.12 9.02
C ASP A 58 -4.98 0.82 8.75
N VAL A 59 -4.43 1.44 9.78
CA VAL A 59 -3.30 2.37 9.68
C VAL A 59 -2.04 1.68 10.15
N TYR A 60 -0.99 1.72 9.32
CA TYR A 60 0.29 1.11 9.60
C TYR A 60 1.38 2.17 9.59
N ASN A 61 2.13 2.25 10.69
CA ASN A 61 3.29 3.11 10.80
C ASN A 61 4.43 2.51 9.96
N VAL A 62 4.78 3.18 8.86
CA VAL A 62 5.77 2.74 7.88
C VAL A 62 6.93 3.72 7.84
N ASP A 63 8.15 3.21 7.57
CA ASP A 63 9.31 4.09 7.36
C ASP A 63 9.18 4.75 5.97
N THR A 64 8.62 5.96 5.96
CA THR A 64 8.39 6.77 4.75
C THR A 64 9.69 7.14 4.01
N GLY A 65 10.83 7.11 4.70
CA GLY A 65 12.15 7.34 4.09
C GLY A 65 12.60 6.18 3.20
N ARG A 66 12.13 4.95 3.46
CA ARG A 66 12.38 3.75 2.64
C ARG A 66 11.26 3.43 1.66
N SER A 67 10.07 3.96 1.90
CA SER A 67 8.84 3.74 1.10
C SER A 67 8.47 4.94 0.22
N SER A 68 9.46 5.75 -0.18
CA SER A 68 9.26 6.91 -1.08
C SER A 68 8.75 6.53 -2.48
N ASN A 69 8.90 5.26 -2.87
CA ASN A 69 8.57 4.79 -4.22
C ASN A 69 7.15 4.24 -4.35
N PHE A 70 6.39 4.17 -3.26
CA PHE A 70 5.00 3.72 -3.28
C PHE A 70 4.05 4.89 -3.55
N PHE A 71 2.91 4.58 -4.16
CA PHE A 71 1.85 5.53 -4.46
C PHE A 71 0.52 5.04 -3.89
N ILE A 72 -0.39 5.98 -3.62
CA ILE A 72 -1.80 5.64 -3.39
C ILE A 72 -2.29 4.78 -4.56
N GLY A 73 -3.19 3.83 -4.29
CA GLY A 73 -3.77 2.89 -5.23
C GLY A 73 -2.95 1.62 -5.45
N GLU A 74 -1.73 1.55 -4.93
CA GLU A 74 -0.84 0.39 -5.04
C GLU A 74 -1.22 -0.73 -4.06
N TYR A 75 -1.10 -1.98 -4.50
CA TYR A 75 -1.27 -3.16 -3.65
C TYR A 75 0.06 -3.58 -3.05
N VAL A 76 0.08 -3.67 -1.72
CA VAL A 76 1.30 -3.89 -0.94
C VAL A 76 1.13 -4.98 0.11
N ALA A 77 2.27 -5.58 0.44
CA ALA A 77 2.47 -6.52 1.52
C ALA A 77 3.20 -5.82 2.67
N LEU A 78 2.73 -6.05 3.90
CA LEU A 78 3.30 -5.48 5.12
C LEU A 78 3.94 -6.58 5.98
N THR A 79 5.18 -6.35 6.40
CA THR A 79 5.91 -7.21 7.32
C THR A 79 6.29 -6.41 8.57
N PRO A 80 5.97 -6.88 9.78
CA PRO A 80 6.35 -6.18 11.01
C PRO A 80 7.87 -6.16 11.14
N MET A 81 8.39 -5.04 11.63
CA MET A 81 9.78 -4.84 12.06
C MET A 81 9.85 -4.73 13.59
N ASP A 82 11.03 -4.47 14.13
CA ASP A 82 11.19 -4.15 15.56
C ASP A 82 10.32 -2.94 15.97
N GLY A 83 9.47 -3.14 16.98
CA GLY A 83 8.53 -2.14 17.48
C GLY A 83 7.22 -2.09 16.67
N ASP A 84 6.60 -0.92 16.60
CA ASP A 84 5.33 -0.70 15.88
C ASP A 84 5.55 -0.30 14.40
N LEU A 85 6.73 -0.62 13.82
CA LEU A 85 7.11 -0.24 12.47
C LEU A 85 6.87 -1.38 11.48
N TYR A 86 6.46 -1.05 10.26
CA TYR A 86 6.26 -2.02 9.19
C TYR A 86 7.16 -1.75 7.98
N ASP A 87 7.69 -2.83 7.40
CA ASP A 87 8.25 -2.83 6.05
C ASP A 87 7.14 -2.92 5.01
N VAL A 88 7.36 -2.27 3.87
CA VAL A 88 6.41 -2.25 2.75
C VAL A 88 7.09 -2.82 1.52
N ALA A 89 6.48 -3.85 0.95
CA ALA A 89 6.85 -4.42 -0.35
C ALA A 89 5.63 -4.45 -1.27
N LEU A 90 5.86 -4.60 -2.58
CA LEU A 90 4.77 -4.89 -3.51
C LEU A 90 4.12 -6.23 -3.15
N ASP A 91 2.80 -6.30 -3.26
CA ASP A 91 2.10 -7.58 -3.22
C ASP A 91 2.33 -8.30 -4.56
N GLU A 92 3.31 -9.21 -4.60
CA GLU A 92 3.65 -9.99 -5.79
C GLU A 92 2.54 -10.98 -6.22
N GLU A 93 1.59 -11.27 -5.34
CA GLU A 93 0.45 -12.15 -5.64
C GLU A 93 -0.75 -11.38 -6.24
N TYR A 94 -0.74 -10.05 -6.19
CA TYR A 94 -1.83 -9.25 -6.72
C TYR A 94 -1.89 -9.31 -8.25
N ASP A 95 -3.04 -9.74 -8.78
CA ASP A 95 -3.30 -9.85 -10.21
C ASP A 95 -3.84 -8.54 -10.80
N TYR A 96 -2.97 -7.82 -11.51
CA TYR A 96 -3.32 -6.59 -12.24
C TYR A 96 -4.06 -6.84 -13.57
N SER A 97 -4.34 -8.09 -13.96
CA SER A 97 -4.98 -8.40 -15.25
C SER A 97 -6.50 -8.21 -15.27
N GLY A 98 -7.14 -8.07 -14.10
CA GLY A 98 -8.60 -8.02 -13.92
C GLY A 98 -9.31 -6.73 -14.35
N ILE A 99 -8.83 -6.03 -15.37
CA ILE A 99 -9.37 -4.73 -15.79
C ILE A 99 -10.62 -4.91 -16.66
N ARG A 100 -11.66 -4.13 -16.36
CA ARG A 100 -12.95 -4.22 -17.04
C ARG A 100 -12.98 -3.39 -18.32
N ALA A 101 -13.58 -3.94 -19.38
CA ALA A 101 -13.65 -3.32 -20.70
C ALA A 101 -14.47 -2.02 -20.75
N ASP A 102 -15.43 -1.82 -19.82
CA ASP A 102 -16.24 -0.61 -19.74
C ASP A 102 -15.45 0.64 -19.30
N LEU A 103 -14.20 0.45 -18.86
CA LEU A 103 -13.28 1.55 -18.60
C LEU A 103 -12.66 2.11 -19.88
N PHE A 104 -12.78 1.42 -21.02
CA PHE A 104 -12.06 1.78 -22.24
C PHE A 104 -12.98 2.42 -23.28
N ASP A 105 -12.81 3.73 -23.46
CA ASP A 105 -13.30 4.42 -24.66
C ASP A 105 -12.12 4.71 -25.58
N GLU A 106 -11.98 3.87 -26.61
CA GLU A 106 -10.92 3.94 -27.62
C GLU A 106 -10.87 5.29 -28.36
N ALA A 107 -11.99 6.02 -28.43
CA ALA A 107 -12.01 7.34 -29.08
C ALA A 107 -11.39 8.44 -28.21
N SER A 108 -11.30 8.21 -26.89
CA SER A 108 -10.79 9.18 -25.91
C SER A 108 -9.36 8.90 -25.44
N LYS A 109 -8.78 7.75 -25.81
CA LYS A 109 -7.49 7.31 -25.27
C LYS A 109 -6.34 8.26 -25.65
N ILE A 110 -5.41 8.43 -24.72
CA ILE A 110 -4.22 9.25 -24.89
C ILE A 110 -3.01 8.33 -24.82
N ASN A 111 -2.21 8.28 -25.90
CA ASN A 111 -0.93 7.55 -25.89
C ASN A 111 0.15 8.51 -25.43
N VAL A 112 0.87 8.15 -24.37
CA VAL A 112 1.86 9.02 -23.74
C VAL A 112 3.15 8.25 -23.52
N LYS A 113 4.27 8.89 -23.87
CA LYS A 113 5.59 8.46 -23.42
C LYS A 113 5.90 9.17 -22.09
N VAL A 114 6.17 8.38 -21.06
CA VAL A 114 6.47 8.89 -19.72
C VAL A 114 7.78 9.67 -19.76
N ALA A 115 7.75 10.91 -19.28
CA ALA A 115 8.94 11.74 -19.13
C ALA A 115 9.40 11.80 -17.67
N GLU A 116 8.46 11.99 -16.75
CA GLU A 116 8.72 12.06 -15.32
C GLU A 116 7.58 11.45 -14.52
N ILE A 117 7.92 10.83 -13.38
CA ILE A 117 6.98 10.30 -12.41
C ILE A 117 7.29 11.00 -11.09
N SER A 118 6.26 11.57 -10.47
CA SER A 118 6.38 12.20 -9.16
C SER A 118 5.20 11.80 -8.28
N ARG A 119 5.32 12.11 -7.00
CA ARG A 119 4.30 11.90 -5.98
C ARG A 119 3.94 13.26 -5.40
N ASP A 120 2.65 13.58 -5.36
CA ASP A 120 2.22 14.80 -4.68
C ASP A 120 2.20 14.64 -3.15
N GLU A 121 1.87 15.71 -2.44
CA GLU A 121 1.83 15.75 -0.98
C GLU A 121 0.84 14.75 -0.36
N THR A 122 -0.13 14.26 -1.14
CA THR A 122 -1.12 13.28 -0.68
C THR A 122 -0.68 11.84 -0.90
N GLY A 123 0.42 11.60 -1.63
CA GLY A 123 0.81 10.27 -2.07
C GLY A 123 0.26 9.88 -3.44
N THR A 124 -0.46 10.78 -4.12
CA THR A 124 -1.04 10.52 -5.44
C THR A 124 0.05 10.55 -6.50
N MET A 125 -0.02 9.60 -7.44
CA MET A 125 0.93 9.52 -8.54
C MET A 125 0.62 10.59 -9.60
N ARG A 126 1.66 11.33 -9.99
CA ARG A 126 1.66 12.28 -11.09
C ARG A 126 2.60 11.78 -12.17
N ILE A 127 2.11 11.70 -13.40
CA ILE A 127 2.91 11.29 -14.55
C ILE A 127 2.92 12.44 -15.53
N TYR A 128 4.10 13.03 -15.71
CA TYR A 128 4.32 13.98 -16.80
C TYR A 128 4.81 13.22 -18.03
N GLY A 129 4.23 13.52 -19.19
CA GLY A 129 4.62 12.85 -20.42
C GLY A 129 4.15 13.56 -21.69
N LEU A 130 4.66 13.08 -22.82
CA LEU A 130 4.38 13.64 -24.13
C LEU A 130 3.66 12.62 -25.02
N ALA A 131 2.65 13.08 -25.74
CA ALA A 131 2.06 12.33 -26.85
C ALA A 131 2.86 12.49 -28.15
N ALA A 132 2.53 11.69 -29.16
CA ALA A 132 3.21 11.67 -30.45
C ALA A 132 3.11 13.00 -31.23
N ASP A 133 2.11 13.83 -30.92
CA ASP A 133 1.92 15.17 -31.45
C ASP A 133 2.67 16.26 -30.66
N ASN A 134 3.54 15.86 -29.72
CA ASN A 134 4.24 16.69 -28.74
C ASN A 134 3.33 17.43 -27.75
N LYS A 135 2.06 17.02 -27.62
CA LYS A 135 1.22 17.57 -26.57
C LYS A 135 1.65 17.03 -25.20
N GLU A 136 1.82 17.94 -24.26
CA GLU A 136 2.24 17.67 -22.89
C GLU A 136 1.03 17.37 -22.00
N TYR A 137 1.17 16.35 -21.15
CA TYR A 137 0.14 15.92 -20.23
C TYR A 137 0.70 15.77 -18.82
N ASP A 138 -0.11 16.17 -17.84
CA ASP A 138 0.08 15.92 -16.42
C ASP A 138 -1.05 15.00 -15.96
N ILE A 139 -0.73 13.70 -15.85
CA ILE A 139 -1.70 12.65 -15.59
C ILE A 139 -1.74 12.34 -14.10
N VAL A 140 -2.94 12.42 -13.53
CA VAL A 140 -3.22 12.13 -12.13
C VAL A 140 -3.78 10.73 -12.01
N ALA A 141 -3.09 9.85 -11.28
CA ALA A 141 -3.59 8.53 -10.91
C ALA A 141 -3.95 8.50 -9.42
N ASN A 142 -5.23 8.65 -9.10
CA ASN A 142 -5.75 8.64 -7.72
C ASN A 142 -5.95 7.19 -7.23
N ALA A 143 -6.47 6.99 -6.02
CA ALA A 143 -6.69 5.65 -5.44
C ALA A 143 -7.56 4.71 -6.30
N VAL A 144 -8.51 5.27 -7.06
CA VAL A 144 -9.47 4.50 -7.85
C VAL A 144 -9.06 4.33 -9.31
N THR A 145 -7.98 4.98 -9.75
CA THR A 145 -7.42 4.78 -11.10
C THR A 145 -6.97 3.34 -11.26
N VAL A 146 -7.50 2.66 -12.28
CA VAL A 146 -7.18 1.25 -12.55
C VAL A 146 -5.91 1.13 -13.39
N THR A 147 -5.00 0.23 -13.03
CA THR A 147 -3.74 -0.03 -13.75
C THR A 147 -3.55 -1.51 -14.04
N ASN A 148 -2.83 -1.84 -15.12
CA ASN A 148 -2.38 -3.23 -15.40
C ASN A 148 -0.96 -3.50 -14.88
N PHE A 149 -0.46 -2.64 -14.01
CA PHE A 149 0.89 -2.68 -13.45
C PHE A 149 0.88 -2.09 -12.04
N ALA A 150 1.82 -2.51 -11.20
CA ALA A 150 2.15 -1.82 -9.96
C ALA A 150 2.73 -0.43 -10.28
N ARG A 151 2.20 0.64 -9.69
CA ARG A 151 2.54 2.03 -10.06
C ARG A 151 4.02 2.34 -9.88
N SER A 152 4.63 1.80 -8.83
CA SER A 152 6.07 1.88 -8.54
C SER A 152 6.96 1.15 -9.55
N SER A 153 6.39 0.31 -10.42
CA SER A 153 7.15 -0.36 -11.49
C SER A 153 7.32 0.49 -12.75
N LEU A 154 6.50 1.55 -12.93
CA LEU A 154 6.56 2.46 -14.07
C LEU A 154 7.84 3.29 -14.03
N LYS A 155 8.44 3.54 -15.20
CA LYS A 155 9.69 4.29 -15.36
C LYS A 155 9.59 5.35 -16.44
N ALA A 156 10.50 6.31 -16.38
CA ALA A 156 10.70 7.25 -17.48
C ALA A 156 11.06 6.49 -18.77
N ASN A 157 10.50 6.97 -19.88
CA ASN A 157 10.52 6.40 -21.23
C ASN A 157 9.56 5.24 -21.49
N ASP A 158 8.84 4.73 -20.50
CA ASP A 158 7.78 3.75 -20.73
C ASP A 158 6.67 4.36 -21.61
N GLU A 159 6.02 3.52 -22.42
CA GLU A 159 4.82 3.91 -23.16
C GLU A 159 3.57 3.47 -22.41
N ILE A 160 2.66 4.42 -22.20
CA ILE A 160 1.38 4.17 -21.56
C ILE A 160 0.21 4.61 -22.43
N VAL A 161 -0.94 3.98 -22.18
CA VAL A 161 -2.24 4.38 -22.70
C VAL A 161 -3.09 4.85 -21.53
N VAL A 162 -3.53 6.10 -21.58
CA VAL A 162 -4.36 6.72 -20.55
C VAL A 162 -5.79 6.82 -21.05
N TYR A 163 -6.73 6.36 -20.23
CA TYR A 163 -8.16 6.57 -20.43
C TYR A 163 -8.63 7.64 -19.45
N PRO A 164 -8.92 8.86 -19.94
CA PRO A 164 -9.31 9.97 -19.08
C PRO A 164 -10.73 9.76 -18.53
N GLU A 165 -10.93 10.15 -17.26
CA GLU A 165 -12.24 10.52 -16.73
C GLU A 165 -12.56 11.97 -17.11
N ASN A 166 -11.54 12.83 -16.99
CA ASN A 166 -11.64 14.26 -17.26
C ASN A 166 -10.30 14.80 -17.80
N VAL A 167 -10.37 15.83 -18.64
CA VAL A 167 -9.20 16.53 -19.18
C VAL A 167 -9.46 18.03 -19.05
N SER A 168 -8.51 18.76 -18.46
CA SER A 168 -8.61 20.20 -18.23
C SER A 168 -7.27 20.91 -18.44
N GLY A 169 -7.31 22.24 -18.47
CA GLY A 169 -6.12 23.06 -18.71
C GLY A 169 -5.64 23.02 -20.16
N ASP A 170 -4.58 23.79 -20.42
CA ASP A 170 -4.04 23.97 -21.77
C ASP A 170 -2.69 23.25 -21.94
N ILE A 171 -1.63 23.70 -21.26
CA ILE A 171 -0.28 23.13 -21.38
C ILE A 171 0.48 23.21 -20.03
N PRO A 172 0.88 22.08 -19.42
CA PRO A 172 0.41 20.73 -19.77
C PRO A 172 -1.10 20.59 -19.54
N ALA A 173 -1.77 19.77 -20.35
CA ALA A 173 -3.15 19.41 -20.09
C ALA A 173 -3.21 18.44 -18.89
N VAL A 174 -4.03 18.73 -17.90
CA VAL A 174 -4.22 17.90 -16.72
C VAL A 174 -5.24 16.81 -17.03
N VAL A 175 -4.85 15.55 -16.81
CA VAL A 175 -5.68 14.37 -17.08
C VAL A 175 -5.97 13.64 -15.79
N GLU A 176 -7.22 13.63 -15.37
CA GLU A 176 -7.67 12.74 -14.30
C GLU A 176 -7.93 11.36 -14.91
N ALA A 177 -7.09 10.38 -14.59
CA ALA A 177 -7.15 9.08 -15.23
C ALA A 177 -8.17 8.16 -14.56
N LYS A 178 -9.05 7.58 -15.36
CA LYS A 178 -9.89 6.44 -14.96
C LYS A 178 -9.09 5.14 -15.02
N ALA A 179 -8.29 4.96 -16.07
CA ALA A 179 -7.39 3.83 -16.21
C ALA A 179 -6.08 4.22 -16.91
N ILE A 180 -5.00 3.53 -16.56
CA ILE A 180 -3.69 3.67 -17.20
C ILE A 180 -3.16 2.28 -17.50
N LEU A 181 -2.83 2.03 -18.75
CA LEU A 181 -2.25 0.77 -19.19
C LEU A 181 -0.79 0.99 -19.58
N SER A 182 0.12 0.24 -19.00
CA SER A 182 1.47 0.08 -19.55
C SER A 182 1.39 -0.82 -20.78
N LYS A 183 2.04 -0.41 -21.87
CA LYS A 183 2.26 -1.28 -23.02
C LYS A 183 3.39 -2.22 -22.64
N ALA A 184 3.06 -3.49 -22.42
CA ALA A 184 4.10 -4.51 -22.29
C ALA A 184 4.94 -4.54 -23.58
N ASP A 185 6.27 -4.61 -23.43
CA ASP A 185 7.20 -4.93 -24.51
C ASP A 185 6.94 -6.33 -25.10
#